data_AF-A0A0D8XGW0-F1
#
_entry.id   AF-A0A0D8XGW0-F1
#
_cell.length_a   1.000
_cell.length_b   1.000
_cell.length_c   1.000
_cell.angle_alpha   90.00
_cell.angle_beta   90.00
_cell.angle_gamma   90.00
#
_symmetry.space_group_name_H-M   'P 1'
#
loop_
_entity.id
_entity.type
_entity.pdbx_description
1 polymer ?
#
loop_
_entity_poly.entity_id
_entity_poly.type
_entity_poly.pdbx_seq_one_letter_code
_entity_poly.pdbx_strand_id
1 'polypeptide(L)'
;MELKVTVDGIERSISGVSNETTCAQVIYALAHATGQKGRYIMIEKFRNKERRLSPVDRPFKLLEKWHENKSNVTFELKKIDEEDANTTFSKQTMNSSCTSVILPPSKLSEMNTVLPQQISKPLDRNRPPPPDYNSVMEQKFASLGRSGSQKTSLVYQNDDISIAEMSLSHNDLLILIEKQRNIIERQRKNLLESELTLPSEADRELFQLQRQYENLQNILTPIRWSDWPKQYQKQLKQSHKLSAAIEATKEAIDKTMSDVEKMHLEEVELQKKLSELSDSSSIPSRANDPLPMNSSNSSPSLKAF
;
A
#
# COMPACT_ATOMS: atom_id res chain seq x y z
N MET A 1 -35.31 -8.89 16.66
CA MET A 1 -35.18 -9.70 15.44
C MET A 1 -33.82 -10.40 15.47
N GLU A 2 -33.67 -11.49 14.73
CA GLU A 2 -32.42 -12.28 14.69
C GLU A 2 -31.88 -12.35 13.26
N LEU A 3 -30.56 -12.22 13.10
CA LEU A 3 -29.87 -12.35 11.82
C LEU A 3 -28.90 -13.52 11.86
N LYS A 4 -29.02 -14.44 10.90
CA LYS A 4 -28.11 -15.58 10.73
C LYS A 4 -26.93 -15.18 9.84
N VAL A 5 -25.71 -15.33 10.36
CA VAL A 5 -24.47 -14.99 9.67
C VAL A 5 -23.47 -16.13 9.84
N THR A 6 -22.83 -16.53 8.75
CA THR A 6 -21.75 -17.52 8.74
C THR A 6 -20.42 -16.79 8.96
N VAL A 7 -19.65 -17.19 9.96
CA VAL A 7 -18.34 -16.61 10.27
C VAL A 7 -17.33 -17.75 10.33
N ASP A 8 -16.31 -17.72 9.46
CA ASP A 8 -15.29 -18.77 9.34
C ASP A 8 -15.89 -20.19 9.20
N GLY A 9 -16.98 -20.32 8.43
CA GLY A 9 -17.69 -21.59 8.21
C GLY A 9 -18.66 -22.01 9.34
N ILE A 10 -18.78 -21.21 10.42
CA ILE A 10 -19.67 -21.49 11.54
C ILE A 10 -20.87 -20.54 11.50
N GLU A 11 -22.09 -21.08 11.49
CA GLU A 11 -23.33 -20.28 11.57
C GLU A 11 -23.49 -19.68 12.98
N ARG A 12 -23.68 -18.36 13.04
CA ARG A 12 -23.94 -17.61 14.27
C ARG A 12 -25.18 -16.74 14.09
N SER A 13 -26.03 -16.70 15.11
CA SER A 13 -27.23 -15.86 15.16
C SER A 13 -26.97 -14.62 16.01
N ILE A 14 -27.37 -13.46 15.51
CA ILE A 14 -27.21 -12.17 16.20
C ILE A 14 -28.59 -11.70 16.65
N SER A 15 -28.80 -11.64 17.97
CA SER A 15 -30.01 -11.12 18.58
C SER A 15 -29.98 -9.60 18.67
N GLY A 16 -31.12 -8.95 18.45
CA GLY A 16 -31.28 -7.50 18.68
C GLY A 16 -30.98 -6.61 17.47
N VAL A 17 -30.89 -7.20 16.27
CA VAL A 17 -30.80 -6.41 15.04
C VAL A 17 -32.13 -5.70 14.74
N SER A 18 -32.05 -4.51 14.15
CA SER A 18 -33.20 -3.71 13.71
C SER A 18 -33.04 -3.26 12.25
N ASN A 19 -34.09 -2.61 11.74
CA ASN A 19 -34.10 -1.97 10.42
C ASN A 19 -33.11 -0.80 10.31
N GLU A 20 -32.57 -0.30 11.42
CA GLU A 20 -31.62 0.81 11.43
C GLU A 20 -30.16 0.34 11.56
N THR A 21 -29.97 -0.88 12.06
CA THR A 21 -28.65 -1.47 12.26
C THR A 21 -27.88 -1.55 10.95
N THR A 22 -26.70 -0.93 10.93
CA THR A 22 -25.84 -0.92 9.74
C THR A 22 -24.96 -2.17 9.71
N CYS A 23 -24.53 -2.53 8.51
CA CYS A 23 -23.60 -3.61 8.24
C CYS A 23 -22.32 -3.44 9.08
N ALA A 24 -21.80 -2.21 9.17
CA ALA A 24 -20.66 -1.89 10.02
C ALA A 24 -20.88 -2.25 11.51
N GLN A 25 -22.05 -1.96 12.06
CA GLN A 25 -22.38 -2.30 13.46
C GLN A 25 -22.44 -3.82 13.67
N VAL A 26 -23.02 -4.54 12.70
CA VAL A 26 -23.10 -6.00 12.77
C VAL A 26 -21.71 -6.64 12.67
N ILE A 27 -20.88 -6.17 11.72
CA ILE A 27 -19.48 -6.59 11.57
C ILE A 27 -18.71 -6.33 12.88
N TYR A 28 -18.86 -5.14 13.45
CA TYR A 28 -18.20 -4.77 14.70
C TYR A 28 -18.61 -5.68 15.86
N ALA A 29 -19.91 -5.95 16.02
CA ALA A 29 -20.42 -6.83 17.06
C ALA A 29 -19.90 -8.27 16.90
N LEU A 30 -19.89 -8.79 15.67
CA LEU A 30 -19.36 -10.13 15.38
C LEU A 30 -17.87 -10.23 15.67
N ALA A 31 -17.07 -9.29 15.17
CA ALA A 31 -15.62 -9.28 15.38
C ALA A 31 -15.25 -9.13 16.87
N HIS A 32 -16.00 -8.28 17.60
CA HIS A 32 -15.83 -8.11 19.03
C HIS A 32 -16.18 -9.40 19.81
N ALA A 33 -17.26 -10.10 19.43
CA ALA A 33 -17.66 -11.35 20.06
C ALA A 33 -16.71 -12.52 19.75
N THR A 34 -16.11 -12.54 18.54
CA THR A 34 -15.11 -13.57 18.17
C THR A 34 -13.70 -13.22 18.62
N GLY A 35 -13.47 -12.02 19.14
CA GLY A 35 -12.15 -11.54 19.58
C GLY A 35 -11.15 -11.35 18.44
N GLN A 36 -11.60 -11.39 17.18
CA GLN A 36 -10.73 -11.21 16.04
C GLN A 36 -10.64 -9.73 15.64
N LYS A 37 -9.44 -9.29 15.25
CA LYS A 37 -9.16 -7.91 14.84
C LYS A 37 -8.74 -7.90 13.36
N GLY A 38 -9.27 -6.98 12.59
CA GLY A 38 -8.96 -6.86 11.17
C GLY A 38 -10.02 -6.08 10.39
N ARG A 39 -9.81 -5.99 9.08
CA ARG A 39 -10.80 -5.46 8.14
C ARG A 39 -11.70 -6.61 7.70
N TYR A 40 -13.00 -6.43 7.84
CA TYR A 40 -13.99 -7.44 7.48
C TYR A 40 -14.98 -6.86 6.48
N ILE A 41 -15.52 -7.74 5.66
CA ILE A 41 -16.62 -7.44 4.74
C ILE A 41 -17.74 -8.44 4.94
N MET A 42 -18.97 -7.95 4.88
CA MET A 42 -20.15 -8.82 4.88
C MET A 42 -20.55 -9.11 3.43
N ILE A 43 -20.78 -10.38 3.15
CA ILE A 43 -21.18 -10.89 1.85
C ILE A 43 -22.58 -11.47 1.98
N GLU A 44 -23.47 -11.07 1.09
CA GLU A 44 -24.82 -11.63 0.93
C GLU A 44 -24.77 -12.67 -0.20
N LYS A 45 -25.11 -13.92 0.09
CA LYS A 45 -25.19 -15.00 -0.90
C LYS A 45 -26.64 -15.34 -1.20
N PHE A 46 -26.98 -15.35 -2.49
CA PHE A 46 -28.30 -15.73 -2.98
C PHE A 46 -28.21 -16.52 -4.28
N ARG A 47 -28.69 -17.78 -4.31
CA ARG A 47 -28.76 -18.64 -5.52
C ARG A 47 -27.50 -18.56 -6.40
N ASN A 48 -26.32 -18.71 -5.81
CA ASN A 48 -24.98 -18.64 -6.44
C ASN A 48 -24.49 -17.25 -6.87
N LYS A 49 -25.18 -16.18 -6.49
CA LYS A 49 -24.68 -14.80 -6.61
C LYS A 49 -24.20 -14.33 -5.24
N GLU A 50 -22.98 -13.84 -5.19
CA GLU A 50 -22.39 -13.23 -4.00
C GLU A 50 -22.32 -11.72 -4.19
N ARG A 51 -22.87 -10.96 -3.23
CA ARG A 51 -22.85 -9.49 -3.23
C ARG A 51 -22.13 -9.01 -1.97
N ARG A 52 -21.07 -8.22 -2.16
CA ARG A 52 -20.41 -7.50 -1.07
C ARG A 52 -21.30 -6.35 -0.61
N LEU A 53 -21.56 -6.27 0.69
CA LEU A 53 -22.35 -5.19 1.30
C LEU A 53 -21.46 -4.00 1.65
N SER A 54 -21.99 -2.79 1.45
CA SER A 54 -21.34 -1.57 1.93
C SER A 54 -21.42 -1.48 3.46
N PRO A 55 -20.44 -0.84 4.14
CA PRO A 55 -20.52 -0.58 5.59
C PRO A 55 -21.78 0.20 6.01
N VAL A 56 -22.34 1.00 5.10
CA VAL A 56 -23.55 1.83 5.32
C VAL A 56 -24.84 1.06 5.00
N ASP A 57 -24.73 -0.10 4.33
CA ASP A 57 -25.90 -0.92 4.02
C ASP A 57 -26.54 -1.47 5.29
N ARG A 58 -27.82 -1.82 5.22
CA ARG A 58 -28.61 -2.32 6.35
C ARG A 58 -29.03 -3.75 6.07
N PRO A 59 -28.36 -4.77 6.64
CA PRO A 59 -28.56 -6.16 6.26
C PRO A 59 -30.00 -6.63 6.52
N PHE A 60 -30.64 -6.15 7.58
CA PHE A 60 -32.02 -6.51 7.89
C PHE A 60 -33.03 -5.91 6.89
N LYS A 61 -32.84 -4.64 6.47
CA LYS A 61 -33.65 -4.03 5.39
C LYS A 61 -33.41 -4.70 4.04
N LEU A 62 -32.19 -5.13 3.77
CA LEU A 62 -31.88 -5.88 2.54
C LEU A 62 -32.58 -7.22 2.54
N LEU A 63 -32.52 -7.95 3.65
CA LEU A 63 -33.25 -9.22 3.83
C LEU A 63 -34.77 -9.04 3.63
N GLU A 64 -35.34 -7.93 4.08
CA GLU A 64 -36.76 -7.63 3.88
C GLU A 64 -37.14 -7.45 2.40
N LYS A 65 -36.26 -6.82 1.60
CA LYS A 65 -36.46 -6.66 0.14
C LYS A 65 -36.55 -7.99 -0.61
N TRP A 66 -35.98 -9.06 -0.08
CA TRP A 66 -36.02 -10.39 -0.70
C TRP A 66 -37.33 -11.15 -0.46
N HIS A 67 -38.30 -10.58 0.27
CA HIS A 67 -39.67 -11.11 0.49
C HIS A 67 -39.79 -12.65 0.56
N GLU A 68 -40.16 -13.31 -0.54
CA GLU A 68 -40.39 -14.77 -0.64
C GLU A 68 -39.11 -15.61 -0.58
N ASN A 69 -37.96 -15.00 -0.81
CA ASN A 69 -36.66 -15.64 -0.89
C ASN A 69 -35.79 -15.46 0.36
N LYS A 70 -36.36 -14.92 1.46
CA LYS A 70 -35.66 -14.67 2.73
C LYS A 70 -34.91 -15.90 3.27
N SER A 71 -35.45 -17.10 3.09
CA SER A 71 -34.84 -18.36 3.54
C SER A 71 -33.61 -18.79 2.73
N ASN A 72 -33.42 -18.24 1.53
CA ASN A 72 -32.33 -18.61 0.62
C ASN A 72 -31.19 -17.58 0.60
N VAL A 73 -31.29 -16.53 1.44
CA VAL A 73 -30.26 -15.51 1.59
C VAL A 73 -29.43 -15.86 2.82
N THR A 74 -28.13 -16.08 2.63
CA THR A 74 -27.19 -16.27 3.72
C THR A 74 -26.19 -15.13 3.76
N PHE A 75 -25.89 -14.65 4.97
CA PHE A 75 -24.84 -13.66 5.16
C PHE A 75 -23.56 -14.38 5.59
N GLU A 76 -22.42 -13.95 5.06
CA GLU A 76 -21.10 -14.44 5.43
C GLU A 76 -20.19 -13.28 5.80
N LEU A 77 -19.43 -13.43 6.88
CA LEU A 77 -18.40 -12.49 7.28
C LEU A 77 -17.05 -13.00 6.78
N LYS A 78 -16.39 -12.24 5.89
CA LYS A 78 -15.06 -12.58 5.38
C LYS A 78 -14.04 -11.55 5.84
N LYS A 79 -12.89 -12.03 6.32
CA LYS A 79 -11.73 -11.19 6.64
C LYS A 79 -11.02 -10.80 5.33
N ILE A 80 -10.64 -9.53 5.22
CA ILE A 80 -9.80 -9.02 4.14
C ILE A 80 -8.36 -9.07 4.66
N ASP A 81 -7.57 -10.02 4.16
CA ASP A 81 -6.12 -9.99 4.30
C ASP A 81 -5.54 -9.16 3.15
N GLU A 82 -4.48 -8.38 3.40
CA GLU A 82 -3.95 -7.35 2.49
C GLU A 82 -3.48 -7.90 1.13
N GLU A 83 -3.33 -9.22 0.98
CA GLU A 83 -2.96 -9.92 -0.25
C GLU A 83 -4.12 -10.06 -1.26
N ASP A 84 -5.39 -10.03 -0.82
CA ASP A 84 -6.57 -10.24 -1.68
C ASP A 84 -7.05 -8.96 -2.40
N ALA A 85 -6.41 -7.81 -2.15
CA ALA A 85 -6.82 -6.52 -2.69
C ALA A 85 -6.56 -6.37 -4.21
N ASN A 86 -5.67 -7.17 -4.80
CA ASN A 86 -5.19 -6.97 -6.18
C ASN A 86 -5.92 -7.78 -7.26
N THR A 87 -6.85 -8.70 -6.94
CA THR A 87 -7.39 -9.64 -7.95
C THR A 87 -8.86 -9.44 -8.32
N THR A 88 -9.59 -8.43 -7.82
CA THR A 88 -11.04 -8.32 -8.11
C THR A 88 -11.60 -6.97 -8.60
N PHE A 89 -10.76 -6.03 -9.06
CA PHE A 89 -11.25 -4.80 -9.70
C PHE A 89 -11.53 -4.93 -11.21
N SER A 90 -11.26 -6.08 -11.83
CA SER A 90 -11.44 -6.27 -13.28
C SER A 90 -12.68 -7.09 -13.61
N LYS A 91 -13.88 -6.53 -13.42
CA LYS A 91 -15.08 -6.89 -14.21
C LYS A 91 -16.27 -5.97 -13.97
N GLN A 92 -16.15 -4.69 -14.34
CA GLN A 92 -17.30 -3.93 -14.83
C GLN A 92 -16.90 -3.09 -16.05
N THR A 93 -17.22 -3.65 -17.20
CA THR A 93 -17.18 -3.04 -18.53
C THR A 93 -18.19 -1.89 -18.65
N MET A 94 -17.65 -0.75 -19.10
CA MET A 94 -18.18 0.14 -20.14
C MET A 94 -19.36 1.08 -19.82
N ASN A 95 -19.08 2.37 -20.09
CA ASN A 95 -19.93 3.39 -20.72
C ASN A 95 -20.05 4.66 -19.86
N SER A 96 -19.21 5.66 -20.14
CA SER A 96 -19.59 7.09 -20.18
C SER A 96 -18.38 7.92 -20.59
N SER A 97 -18.34 8.27 -21.87
CA SER A 97 -17.49 9.30 -22.44
C SER A 97 -17.82 10.66 -21.83
N CYS A 98 -16.82 11.44 -21.39
CA CYS A 98 -16.93 12.89 -21.39
C CYS A 98 -15.54 13.53 -21.45
N THR A 99 -15.12 13.72 -22.70
CA THR A 99 -14.38 14.86 -23.25
C THR A 99 -13.83 15.90 -22.27
N SER A 100 -12.51 15.99 -22.30
CA SER A 100 -11.68 17.17 -22.10
C SER A 100 -12.32 18.49 -22.56
N VAL A 101 -12.38 19.47 -21.66
CA VAL A 101 -12.43 20.89 -22.03
C VAL A 101 -11.30 21.63 -21.32
N ILE A 102 -10.36 22.06 -22.15
CA ILE A 102 -9.29 23.01 -21.86
C ILE A 102 -9.90 24.41 -21.83
N LEU A 103 -9.57 25.24 -20.83
CA LEU A 103 -9.79 26.70 -20.87
C LEU A 103 -8.51 27.44 -20.41
N PRO A 104 -8.21 28.64 -20.96
CA PRO A 104 -6.87 29.25 -21.04
C PRO A 104 -6.51 30.20 -19.88
N PRO A 105 -5.27 30.70 -19.78
CA PRO A 105 -4.82 31.58 -18.70
C PRO A 105 -5.03 33.06 -19.02
N SER A 106 -5.57 33.83 -18.07
CA SER A 106 -5.70 35.29 -18.17
C SER A 106 -5.12 35.98 -16.93
N LYS A 107 -4.04 36.72 -17.21
CA LYS A 107 -3.31 37.82 -16.55
C LYS A 107 -3.69 38.33 -15.14
N LEU A 108 -2.60 38.65 -14.43
CA LEU A 108 -2.45 39.41 -13.18
C LEU A 108 -3.08 40.82 -13.19
N SER A 109 -3.65 41.23 -12.06
CA SER A 109 -3.67 42.62 -11.57
C SER A 109 -3.91 42.66 -10.05
N GLU A 110 -3.19 43.54 -9.38
CA GLU A 110 -2.99 43.66 -7.94
C GLU A 110 -4.13 44.40 -7.19
N MET A 111 -4.06 44.26 -5.85
CA MET A 111 -4.58 45.14 -4.78
C MET A 111 -6.09 45.12 -4.48
N ASN A 112 -6.47 44.51 -3.34
CA ASN A 112 -6.83 45.29 -2.15
C ASN A 112 -7.22 44.41 -0.95
N THR A 113 -6.77 44.87 0.22
CA THR A 113 -7.03 44.39 1.57
C THR A 113 -8.51 44.51 1.93
N VAL A 114 -9.23 43.41 2.07
CA VAL A 114 -10.49 43.33 2.84
C VAL A 114 -10.62 41.94 3.46
N LEU A 115 -10.91 41.89 4.78
CA LEU A 115 -11.24 40.68 5.53
C LEU A 115 -12.31 39.84 4.81
N PRO A 116 -12.21 38.49 4.76
CA PRO A 116 -13.35 37.70 4.35
C PRO A 116 -14.34 37.57 5.52
N GLN A 117 -15.44 38.31 5.41
CA GLN A 117 -16.69 37.98 6.07
C GLN A 117 -17.12 36.55 5.71
N GLN A 118 -17.68 35.88 6.72
CA GLN A 118 -18.12 34.50 6.72
C GLN A 118 -19.06 34.20 5.55
N ILE A 119 -18.61 33.34 4.63
CA ILE A 119 -19.51 32.63 3.71
C ILE A 119 -19.90 31.33 4.42
N SER A 120 -21.07 31.33 5.05
CA SER A 120 -21.70 30.15 5.64
C SER A 120 -22.14 29.19 4.52
N LYS A 121 -21.33 28.18 4.24
CA LYS A 121 -21.81 26.96 3.58
C LYS A 121 -22.64 26.17 4.59
N PRO A 122 -23.78 25.57 4.20
CA PRO A 122 -24.61 24.81 5.14
C PRO A 122 -23.83 23.57 5.58
N LEU A 123 -23.44 23.55 6.86
CA LEU A 123 -22.78 22.42 7.51
C LEU A 123 -23.79 21.26 7.60
N ASP A 124 -23.33 20.06 7.22
CA ASP A 124 -23.96 18.78 7.56
C ASP A 124 -24.37 18.77 9.05
N ARG A 125 -25.67 18.80 9.30
CA ARG A 125 -26.29 18.92 10.64
C ARG A 125 -26.18 17.65 11.52
N ASN A 126 -25.45 16.63 11.08
CA ASN A 126 -25.41 15.32 11.77
C ASN A 126 -24.04 14.96 12.35
N ARG A 127 -23.06 15.86 12.36
CA ARG A 127 -21.79 15.62 13.05
C ARG A 127 -21.91 16.12 14.49
N PRO A 128 -21.74 15.25 15.51
CA PRO A 128 -21.63 15.74 16.89
C PRO A 128 -20.47 16.74 16.96
N PRO A 129 -20.58 17.79 17.80
CA PRO A 129 -19.48 18.73 17.98
C PRO A 129 -18.22 17.94 18.41
N PRO A 130 -17.04 18.31 17.91
CA PRO A 130 -15.80 17.68 18.35
C PRO A 130 -15.71 17.74 19.87
N PRO A 131 -15.27 16.66 20.53
CA PRO A 131 -15.12 16.64 21.98
C PRO A 131 -14.25 17.80 22.45
N ASP A 132 -14.63 18.39 23.57
CA ASP A 132 -13.85 19.47 24.17
C ASP A 132 -12.42 19.01 24.46
N TYR A 133 -11.44 19.89 24.20
CA TYR A 133 -10.01 19.58 24.31
C TYR A 133 -9.68 19.05 25.71
N ASN A 134 -10.30 19.62 26.74
CA ASN A 134 -10.07 19.19 28.12
C ASN A 134 -10.54 17.76 28.37
N SER A 135 -11.70 17.39 27.81
CA SER A 135 -12.23 16.01 27.87
C SER A 135 -11.34 15.01 27.15
N VAL A 136 -10.78 15.37 25.98
CA VAL A 136 -9.83 14.52 25.24
C VAL A 136 -8.53 14.33 26.03
N MET A 137 -8.02 15.41 26.64
CA MET A 137 -6.81 15.36 27.43
C MET A 137 -7.01 14.54 28.71
N GLU A 138 -8.14 14.70 29.40
CA GLU A 138 -8.50 13.93 30.59
C GLU A 138 -8.66 12.43 30.29
N GLN A 139 -9.30 12.08 29.16
CA GLN A 139 -9.39 10.70 28.67
C GLN A 139 -7.99 10.11 28.36
N LYS A 140 -7.09 10.93 27.83
CA LYS A 140 -5.70 10.55 27.54
C LYS A 140 -4.89 10.36 28.83
N PHE A 141 -5.08 11.21 29.84
CA PHE A 141 -4.47 11.04 31.17
C PHE A 141 -4.99 9.81 31.89
N ALA A 142 -6.30 9.56 31.86
CA ALA A 142 -6.92 8.36 32.43
C ALA A 142 -6.38 7.06 31.80
N SER A 143 -6.01 7.11 30.52
CA SER A 143 -5.40 5.99 29.79
C SER A 143 -3.91 5.76 30.16
N LEU A 144 -3.21 6.78 30.70
CA LEU A 144 -1.80 6.69 31.10
C LEU A 144 -1.61 6.32 32.59
N GLY A 145 -2.62 6.55 33.45
CA GLY A 145 -2.54 6.34 34.91
C GLY A 145 -2.86 4.92 35.41
N ARG A 146 -3.23 3.98 34.54
CA ARG A 146 -3.51 2.58 34.93
C ARG A 146 -2.27 1.70 34.74
N SER A 147 -1.49 1.54 35.81
CA SER A 147 -0.56 0.42 35.93
C SER A 147 -1.36 -0.89 36.07
N GLY A 148 -1.45 -1.65 34.99
CA GLY A 148 -2.02 -2.99 34.98
C GLY A 148 -2.89 -3.27 33.76
N SER A 149 -2.25 -3.85 32.73
CA SER A 149 -2.84 -4.52 31.57
C SER A 149 -4.19 -4.00 31.06
N GLN A 150 -4.17 -3.18 30.00
CA GLN A 150 -4.74 -3.52 28.68
C GLN A 150 -4.14 -2.54 27.65
N LYS A 151 -3.38 -3.06 26.69
CA LYS A 151 -2.89 -2.26 25.56
C LYS A 151 -4.08 -1.87 24.67
N THR A 152 -4.69 -0.71 24.90
CA THR A 152 -5.55 -0.05 23.93
C THR A 152 -4.67 0.60 22.88
N SER A 153 -4.32 -0.17 21.87
CA SER A 153 -3.69 0.30 20.64
C SER A 153 -4.68 1.22 19.92
N LEU A 154 -4.50 2.53 20.09
CA LEU A 154 -4.89 3.50 19.07
C LEU A 154 -4.01 3.21 17.87
N VAL A 155 -4.62 2.66 16.82
CA VAL A 155 -4.01 2.40 15.52
C VAL A 155 -3.68 3.74 14.87
N TYR A 156 -2.56 4.34 15.28
CA TYR A 156 -1.60 4.77 14.29
C TYR A 156 -0.97 3.48 13.80
N GLN A 157 -1.18 3.14 12.52
CA GLN A 157 -0.24 2.28 11.82
C GLN A 157 1.08 3.03 11.80
N ASN A 158 1.81 2.94 12.92
CA ASN A 158 3.24 2.80 12.80
C ASN A 158 3.35 1.41 12.19
N ASP A 159 3.63 1.37 10.90
CA ASP A 159 4.50 0.32 10.41
C ASP A 159 5.59 0.21 11.48
N ASP A 160 5.66 -0.91 12.18
CA ASP A 160 6.81 -1.21 13.02
C ASP A 160 7.96 -1.21 12.04
N ILE A 161 8.58 -0.03 11.84
CA ILE A 161 9.79 0.18 11.07
C ILE A 161 10.80 -0.67 11.80
N SER A 162 10.86 -1.92 11.39
CA SER A 162 11.70 -2.91 12.00
C SER A 162 13.08 -2.32 11.84
N ILE A 163 13.79 -2.07 12.96
CA ILE A 163 15.09 -1.37 12.95
C ILE A 163 16.07 -2.01 11.95
N ALA A 164 15.85 -3.28 11.62
CA ALA A 164 16.53 -4.03 10.56
C ALA A 164 16.35 -3.43 9.14
N GLU A 165 15.22 -2.82 8.83
CA GLU A 165 14.87 -2.25 7.52
C GLU A 165 15.51 -0.87 7.28
N MET A 166 15.93 -0.17 8.34
CA MET A 166 16.59 1.14 8.23
C MET A 166 18.09 1.04 7.86
N SER A 167 18.67 -0.17 7.80
CA SER A 167 20.09 -0.39 7.46
C SER A 167 21.08 0.49 8.26
N LEU A 168 20.73 0.85 9.49
CA LEU A 168 21.55 1.72 10.34
C LEU A 168 22.62 0.90 11.07
N SER A 169 23.84 1.43 11.13
CA SER A 169 24.91 0.81 11.93
C SER A 169 24.56 0.87 13.42
N HIS A 170 25.10 -0.07 14.21
CA HIS A 170 24.98 -0.04 15.68
C HIS A 170 25.40 1.33 16.27
N ASN A 171 26.40 1.96 15.66
CA ASN A 171 26.85 3.30 16.06
C ASN A 171 25.81 4.38 15.74
N ASP A 172 25.13 4.28 14.59
CA ASP A 172 24.08 5.24 14.21
C ASP A 172 22.85 5.11 15.12
N LEU A 173 22.55 3.89 15.56
CA LEU A 173 21.51 3.64 16.56
C LEU A 173 21.85 4.26 17.91
N LEU A 174 23.10 4.12 18.38
CA LEU A 174 23.55 4.76 19.62
C LEU A 174 23.45 6.29 19.52
N ILE A 175 23.87 6.87 18.40
CA ILE A 175 23.74 8.32 18.15
C ILE A 175 22.28 8.76 18.15
N LEU A 176 21.38 7.97 17.54
CA LEU A 176 19.95 8.28 17.50
C LEU A 176 19.31 8.21 18.89
N ILE A 177 19.68 7.20 19.69
CA ILE A 177 19.23 7.05 21.07
C ILE A 177 19.71 8.22 21.93
N GLU A 178 20.99 8.60 21.82
CA GLU A 178 21.58 9.76 22.50
C GLU A 178 20.83 11.06 22.13
N LYS A 179 20.59 11.25 20.83
CA LYS A 179 19.84 12.40 20.31
C LYS A 179 18.42 12.43 20.85
N GLN A 180 17.74 11.29 20.90
CA GLN A 180 16.39 11.19 21.41
C GLN A 180 16.33 11.43 22.93
N ARG A 181 17.30 10.92 23.70
CA ARG A 181 17.44 11.22 25.14
C ARG A 181 17.60 12.72 25.39
N ASN A 182 18.46 13.38 24.62
CA ASN A 182 18.65 14.83 24.72
C ASN A 182 17.37 15.63 24.39
N ILE A 183 16.57 15.15 23.44
CA ILE A 183 15.26 15.74 23.12
C ILE A 183 14.29 15.57 24.30
N ILE A 184 14.22 14.38 24.90
CA ILE A 184 13.35 14.08 26.04
C ILE A 184 13.73 14.94 27.25
N GLU A 185 15.01 15.04 27.57
CA GLU A 185 15.48 15.86 28.70
C GLU A 185 15.18 17.35 28.49
N ARG A 186 15.34 17.86 27.27
CA ARG A 186 14.92 19.23 26.94
C ARG A 186 13.42 19.42 27.08
N GLN A 187 12.61 18.47 26.62
CA GLN A 187 11.15 18.52 26.77
C GLN A 187 10.73 18.52 28.25
N ARG A 188 11.38 17.72 29.10
CA ARG A 188 11.15 17.70 30.55
C ARG A 188 11.52 19.01 31.20
N LYS A 189 12.69 19.57 30.88
CA LYS A 189 13.12 20.87 31.40
C LYS A 189 12.16 21.99 31.01
N ASN A 190 11.76 22.03 29.74
CA ASN A 190 10.81 23.04 29.26
C ASN A 190 9.43 22.90 29.92
N LEU A 191 8.97 21.67 30.19
CA LEU A 191 7.73 21.41 30.92
C LEU A 191 7.83 21.95 32.36
N LEU A 192 8.91 21.60 33.06
CA LEU A 192 9.16 22.04 34.43
C LEU A 192 9.26 23.58 34.53
N GLU A 193 9.93 24.21 33.56
CA GLU A 193 10.05 25.66 33.47
C GLU A 193 8.69 26.32 33.22
N SER A 194 7.85 25.75 32.34
CA SER A 194 6.49 26.25 32.10
C SER A 194 5.57 26.08 33.32
N GLU A 195 5.77 25.03 34.12
CA GLU A 195 5.01 24.79 35.35
C GLU A 195 5.40 25.75 36.49
N LEU A 196 6.68 26.16 36.55
CA LEU A 196 7.17 27.11 37.55
C LEU A 196 6.88 28.58 37.22
N THR A 197 6.87 28.95 35.93
CA THR A 197 6.86 30.35 35.49
C THR A 197 5.46 30.92 35.28
N LEU A 198 4.44 30.08 35.05
CA LEU A 198 3.09 30.51 34.70
C LEU A 198 2.08 30.06 35.77
N PRO A 199 1.80 30.89 36.79
CA PRO A 199 0.85 30.53 37.84
C PRO A 199 -0.61 30.56 37.39
N SER A 200 -0.95 31.28 36.31
CA SER A 200 -2.31 31.39 35.77
C SER A 200 -2.62 30.29 34.75
N GLU A 201 -3.83 29.72 34.82
CA GLU A 201 -4.32 28.69 33.89
C GLU A 201 -4.35 29.18 32.44
N ALA A 202 -4.79 30.42 32.21
CA ALA A 202 -4.85 31.03 30.88
C ALA A 202 -3.47 31.16 30.22
N ASP A 203 -2.43 31.44 31.01
CA ASP A 203 -1.06 31.55 30.48
C ASP A 203 -0.49 30.18 30.12
N ARG A 204 -0.84 29.14 30.90
CA ARG A 204 -0.50 27.75 30.58
C ARG A 204 -1.17 27.30 29.28
N GLU A 205 -2.45 27.64 29.09
CA GLU A 205 -3.18 27.34 27.86
C GLU A 205 -2.55 28.03 26.64
N LEU A 206 -2.23 29.32 26.75
CA LEU A 206 -1.59 30.07 25.67
C LEU A 206 -0.22 29.49 25.31
N PHE A 207 0.58 29.11 26.31
CA PHE A 207 1.87 28.46 26.09
C PHE A 207 1.73 27.09 25.41
N GLN A 208 0.73 26.29 25.81
CA GLN A 208 0.43 25.01 25.16
C GLN A 208 0.02 25.21 23.69
N LEU A 209 -0.85 26.18 23.40
CA LEU A 209 -1.27 26.51 22.04
C LEU A 209 -0.10 26.98 21.18
N GLN A 210 0.77 27.83 21.71
CA GLN A 210 1.99 28.26 21.01
C GLN A 210 2.88 27.06 20.67
N ARG A 211 3.07 26.13 21.61
CA ARG A 211 3.86 24.92 21.37
C ARG A 211 3.23 24.00 20.32
N GLN A 212 1.91 23.87 20.31
CA GLN A 212 1.20 23.14 19.27
C GLN A 212 1.39 23.80 17.90
N TYR A 213 1.29 25.13 17.84
CA TYR A 213 1.54 25.90 16.62
C TYR A 213 2.97 25.71 16.11
N GLU A 214 3.97 25.79 16.97
CA GLU A 214 5.38 25.56 16.61
C GLU A 214 5.63 24.14 16.11
N ASN A 215 5.05 23.12 16.78
CA ASN A 215 5.14 21.74 16.31
C ASN A 215 4.51 21.57 14.92
N LEU A 216 3.33 22.15 14.69
CA LEU A 216 2.68 22.11 13.39
C LEU A 216 3.52 22.82 12.33
N GLN A 217 4.07 23.99 12.64
CA GLN A 217 4.98 24.69 11.74
C GLN A 217 6.17 23.81 11.38
N ASN A 218 6.86 23.20 12.36
CA ASN A 218 8.02 22.34 12.10
C ASN A 218 7.70 21.16 11.15
N ILE A 219 6.48 20.62 11.20
CA ILE A 219 6.04 19.53 10.32
C ILE A 219 5.65 20.05 8.93
N LEU A 220 4.88 21.15 8.87
CA LEU A 220 4.35 21.69 7.62
C LEU A 220 5.42 22.41 6.80
N THR A 221 6.41 22.95 7.47
CA THR A 221 7.46 23.79 6.91
C THR A 221 8.30 23.07 5.83
N PRO A 222 8.85 21.86 6.09
CA PRO A 222 9.51 21.06 5.06
C PRO A 222 8.61 20.77 3.86
N ILE A 223 7.32 20.51 4.10
CA ILE A 223 6.34 20.21 3.05
C ILE A 223 6.03 21.46 2.21
N ARG A 224 5.95 22.62 2.85
CA ARG A 224 5.67 23.92 2.23
C ARG A 224 6.86 24.44 1.41
N TRP A 225 8.09 24.21 1.86
CA TRP A 225 9.31 24.68 1.17
C TRP A 225 9.97 23.64 0.27
N SER A 226 9.40 22.44 0.19
CA SER A 226 9.77 21.50 -0.87
C SER A 226 9.13 21.97 -2.17
N ASP A 227 9.95 22.35 -3.15
CA ASP A 227 9.53 22.65 -4.53
C ASP A 227 9.06 21.36 -5.23
N TRP A 228 7.88 20.86 -4.83
CA TRP A 228 7.24 19.67 -5.38
C TRP A 228 7.19 19.64 -6.90
N PRO A 229 6.92 20.75 -7.62
CA PRO A 229 6.95 20.75 -9.09
C PRO A 229 8.33 20.38 -9.67
N LYS A 230 9.42 20.87 -9.06
CA LYS A 230 10.79 20.57 -9.51
C LYS A 230 11.19 19.13 -9.16
N GLN A 231 10.83 18.67 -7.95
CA GLN A 231 11.08 17.29 -7.54
C GLN A 231 10.32 16.31 -8.43
N TYR A 232 9.05 16.59 -8.72
CA TYR A 232 8.24 15.82 -9.64
C TYR A 232 8.85 15.77 -11.05
N GLN A 233 9.29 16.91 -11.59
CA GLN A 233 9.98 16.94 -12.89
C GLN A 233 11.28 16.12 -12.90
N LYS A 234 12.06 16.17 -11.80
CA LYS A 234 13.27 15.35 -11.65
C LYS A 234 12.93 13.86 -11.64
N GLN A 235 11.90 13.47 -10.89
CA GLN A 235 11.40 12.09 -10.82
C GLN A 235 10.90 11.62 -12.19
N LEU A 236 10.18 12.48 -12.91
CA LEU A 236 9.64 12.18 -14.24
C LEU A 236 10.77 11.95 -15.25
N LYS A 237 11.82 12.79 -15.23
CA LYS A 237 13.02 12.58 -16.05
C LYS A 237 13.74 11.27 -15.74
N GLN A 238 13.84 10.91 -14.45
CA GLN A 238 14.40 9.62 -14.05
C GLN A 238 13.55 8.45 -14.54
N SER A 239 12.22 8.54 -14.43
CA SER A 239 11.28 7.53 -14.93
C SER A 239 11.38 7.35 -16.44
N HIS A 240 11.44 8.44 -17.22
CA HIS A 240 11.66 8.36 -18.67
C HIS A 240 13.01 7.75 -19.02
N LYS A 241 14.08 8.10 -18.29
CA LYS A 241 15.40 7.50 -18.50
C LYS A 241 15.38 5.99 -18.26
N LEU A 242 14.72 5.53 -17.21
CA LEU A 242 14.55 4.10 -16.92
C LEU A 242 13.71 3.42 -18.00
N SER A 243 12.63 4.05 -18.44
CA SER A 243 11.75 3.52 -19.48
C SER A 243 12.51 3.32 -20.80
N ALA A 244 13.31 4.32 -21.21
CA ALA A 244 14.15 4.24 -22.41
C ALA A 244 15.24 3.16 -22.27
N ALA A 245 15.85 3.01 -21.09
CA ALA A 245 16.82 1.95 -20.84
C ALA A 245 16.16 0.56 -20.93
N ILE A 246 14.95 0.40 -20.39
CA ILE A 246 14.19 -0.85 -20.50
C ILE A 246 13.87 -1.15 -21.97
N GLU A 247 13.41 -0.17 -22.74
CA GLU A 247 13.11 -0.33 -24.16
C GLU A 247 14.35 -0.71 -24.97
N ALA A 248 15.49 -0.06 -24.74
CA ALA A 248 16.75 -0.42 -25.37
C ALA A 248 17.19 -1.86 -25.01
N THR A 249 17.03 -2.28 -23.75
CA THR A 249 17.33 -3.66 -23.36
C THR A 249 16.39 -4.68 -24.01
N LYS A 250 15.12 -4.32 -24.22
CA LYS A 250 14.17 -5.18 -24.95
C LYS A 250 14.59 -5.33 -26.41
N GLU A 251 14.92 -4.25 -27.09
CA GLU A 251 15.39 -4.30 -28.48
C GLU A 251 16.68 -5.11 -28.62
N ALA A 252 17.60 -4.99 -27.65
CA ALA A 252 18.80 -5.81 -27.63
C ALA A 252 18.50 -7.30 -27.47
N ILE A 253 17.52 -7.66 -26.65
CA ILE A 253 17.06 -9.06 -26.48
C ILE A 253 16.40 -9.56 -27.77
N ASP A 254 15.54 -8.77 -28.39
CA ASP A 254 14.87 -9.17 -29.64
C ASP A 254 15.90 -9.41 -30.76
N LYS A 255 16.95 -8.58 -30.82
CA LYS A 255 18.06 -8.77 -31.75
C LYS A 255 18.82 -10.08 -31.47
N THR A 256 19.19 -10.35 -30.21
CA THR A 256 19.89 -11.60 -29.88
C THR A 256 19.03 -12.82 -30.13
N MET A 257 17.71 -12.74 -29.90
CA MET A 257 16.78 -13.80 -30.26
C MET A 257 16.79 -14.06 -31.77
N SER A 258 16.71 -13.02 -32.61
CA SER A 258 16.79 -13.17 -34.06
C SER A 258 18.12 -13.75 -34.54
N ASP A 259 19.24 -13.33 -33.93
CA ASP A 259 20.56 -13.87 -34.25
C ASP A 259 20.66 -15.37 -33.88
N VAL A 260 20.10 -15.76 -32.73
CA VAL A 260 20.01 -17.16 -32.29
C VAL A 260 19.15 -17.99 -33.24
N GLU A 261 18.00 -17.47 -33.69
CA GLU A 261 17.15 -18.15 -34.68
C GLU A 261 17.90 -18.38 -36.00
N LYS A 262 18.66 -17.38 -36.46
CA LYS A 262 19.48 -17.51 -37.67
C LYS A 262 20.57 -18.57 -37.50
N MET A 263 21.30 -18.55 -36.39
CA MET A 263 22.32 -19.58 -36.11
C MET A 263 21.70 -20.98 -36.04
N HIS A 264 20.50 -21.12 -35.46
CA HIS A 264 19.80 -22.40 -35.40
C HIS A 264 19.41 -22.88 -36.80
N LEU A 265 18.99 -21.99 -37.71
CA LEU A 265 18.72 -22.36 -39.11
C LEU A 265 20.00 -22.84 -39.82
N GLU A 266 21.12 -22.13 -39.63
CA GLU A 266 22.42 -22.53 -40.18
C GLU A 266 22.89 -23.87 -39.61
N GLU A 267 22.70 -24.12 -38.31
CA GLU A 267 23.01 -25.40 -37.66
C GLU A 267 22.21 -26.54 -38.28
N VAL A 268 20.89 -26.37 -38.45
CA VAL A 268 20.03 -27.37 -39.09
C VAL A 268 20.45 -27.64 -40.53
N GLU A 269 20.83 -26.61 -41.30
CA GLU A 269 21.33 -26.78 -42.67
C GLU A 269 22.65 -27.56 -42.71
N LEU A 270 23.59 -27.24 -41.81
CA LEU A 270 24.86 -27.95 -41.69
C LEU A 270 24.66 -29.41 -41.25
N GLN A 271 23.76 -29.67 -40.31
CA GLN A 271 23.39 -31.03 -39.90
C GLN A 271 22.82 -31.83 -41.07
N LYS A 272 21.96 -31.21 -41.90
CA LYS A 272 21.44 -31.85 -43.12
C LYS A 272 22.54 -32.18 -44.13
N LYS A 273 23.48 -31.26 -44.37
CA LYS A 273 24.64 -31.51 -45.24
C LYS A 273 25.53 -32.64 -44.71
N LEU A 274 25.73 -32.69 -43.38
CA LEU A 274 26.46 -33.79 -42.74
C LEU A 274 25.74 -35.13 -42.89
N SER A 275 24.41 -35.18 -42.76
CA SER A 275 23.65 -36.41 -42.98
C SER A 275 23.75 -36.89 -44.43
N GLU A 276 23.62 -35.98 -45.41
CA GLU A 276 23.74 -36.31 -46.84
C GLU A 276 25.14 -36.86 -47.18
N LEU A 277 26.19 -36.28 -46.60
CA LEU A 277 27.57 -36.78 -46.74
C LEU A 277 27.75 -38.14 -46.04
N SER A 278 27.16 -38.35 -44.87
CA SER A 278 27.24 -39.63 -44.14
C SER A 278 26.53 -40.77 -44.87
N ASP A 279 25.39 -40.48 -45.51
CA ASP A 279 24.62 -41.45 -46.28
C ASP A 279 25.36 -41.84 -47.57
N SER A 280 26.13 -40.92 -48.16
CA SER A 280 26.98 -41.20 -49.33
C SER A 280 28.19 -42.08 -49.03
N SER A 281 28.58 -42.19 -47.76
CA SER A 281 29.77 -42.95 -47.31
C SER A 281 29.48 -44.43 -46.99
N SER A 282 28.25 -44.92 -47.15
CA SER A 282 27.87 -46.28 -46.70
C SER A 282 27.72 -47.30 -47.84
N ILE A 283 28.83 -47.87 -48.34
CA ILE A 283 28.96 -49.14 -49.12
C ILE A 283 30.28 -49.85 -48.69
N PRO A 284 30.38 -51.20 -48.57
CA PRO A 284 30.86 -51.87 -47.34
C PRO A 284 32.34 -52.31 -47.25
N SER A 285 32.75 -52.46 -45.98
CA SER A 285 33.68 -53.43 -45.35
C SER A 285 34.69 -54.25 -46.18
N ARG A 286 35.94 -54.16 -45.72
CA ARG A 286 36.94 -55.24 -45.48
C ARG A 286 37.97 -55.56 -46.58
N ALA A 287 39.21 -55.15 -46.34
CA ALA A 287 40.40 -56.01 -46.40
C ALA A 287 41.63 -55.28 -45.80
N ASN A 288 42.30 -55.93 -44.83
CA ASN A 288 43.75 -56.09 -44.60
C ASN A 288 44.70 -55.02 -45.19
N ASP A 289 45.71 -54.44 -44.55
CA ASP A 289 46.66 -54.89 -43.51
C ASP A 289 47.53 -53.67 -43.07
N PRO A 290 48.45 -53.78 -42.08
CA PRO A 290 48.98 -52.65 -41.30
C PRO A 290 50.36 -52.11 -41.75
N LEU A 291 50.77 -50.99 -41.08
CA LEU A 291 52.13 -50.41 -40.85
C LEU A 291 52.43 -49.06 -41.56
N PRO A 292 53.45 -48.28 -41.12
CA PRO A 292 53.64 -47.69 -39.79
C PRO A 292 54.12 -46.21 -39.84
N MET A 293 54.24 -45.57 -38.66
CA MET A 293 55.10 -44.41 -38.32
C MET A 293 55.06 -43.14 -39.22
N ASN A 294 54.70 -41.98 -38.64
CA ASN A 294 55.74 -41.01 -38.28
C ASN A 294 55.22 -39.90 -37.36
N SER A 295 56.01 -39.66 -36.32
CA SER A 295 56.03 -38.49 -35.45
C SER A 295 56.25 -37.19 -36.21
N SER A 296 55.59 -36.10 -35.79
CA SER A 296 56.18 -34.75 -35.74
C SER A 296 55.29 -33.80 -34.92
N ASN A 297 55.86 -33.33 -33.82
CA ASN A 297 55.42 -32.20 -33.00
C ASN A 297 55.16 -30.94 -33.84
N SER A 298 54.22 -30.10 -33.41
CA SER A 298 54.50 -28.68 -33.11
C SER A 298 53.26 -27.97 -32.54
N SER A 299 53.35 -27.63 -31.26
CA SER A 299 52.59 -26.51 -30.68
C SER A 299 53.07 -25.19 -31.28
N PRO A 300 52.23 -24.14 -31.22
CA PRO A 300 52.68 -23.01 -30.40
C PRO A 300 51.55 -22.42 -29.55
N SER A 301 51.93 -22.09 -28.31
CA SER A 301 51.21 -21.17 -27.44
C SER A 301 51.24 -19.75 -28.01
N LEU A 302 50.26 -18.90 -27.67
CA LEU A 302 50.41 -17.45 -27.43
C LEU A 302 49.04 -16.93 -26.93
N LYS A 303 48.92 -16.69 -25.62
CA LYS A 303 49.07 -15.41 -24.89
C LYS A 303 47.84 -14.50 -24.99
N ALA A 304 47.14 -14.45 -23.86
CA ALA A 304 46.20 -13.42 -23.49
C ALA A 304 46.92 -12.07 -23.26
N PHE A 305 46.25 -11.00 -23.67
CA PHE A 305 46.27 -9.67 -23.07
C PHE A 305 44.83 -9.17 -23.04
#